data_AF-A0A962QAR3-F1
#
_entry.id   AF-A0A962QAR3-F1
#
_cell.length_a   1.000
_cell.length_b   1.000
_cell.length_c   1.000
_cell.angle_alpha   90.00
_cell.angle_beta   90.00
_cell.angle_gamma   90.00
#
_symmetry.space_group_name_H-M   'P 1'
#
loop_
_entity.id
_entity.type
_entity.pdbx_description
1 polymer ?
#
loop_
_entity_poly.entity_id
_entity_poly.type
_entity_poly.pdbx_seq_one_letter_code
_entity_poly.pdbx_strand_id
1 'polypeptide(L)'
;YVIALFLVPAISVVTMGIFKLFGGELLVGKDITTASLPFVFLVEFWLFLITEESAWRGFALPRLQSRYTPLKASVILGTIWAIWHIPLFLITDSFQSSIPYVGFFVSTIATSIAITWLFNNSRGSVFLTAIFHSSTDVAIGYLGVMSGSRGLFWLFVAFQVTVAIIMASGKKFNQPVRENSDLAYKISF
;
A
#
# COMPACT_ATOMS: atom_id res chain seq x y z
N TYR A 1 -10.67 9.37 -4.44
CA TYR A 1 -9.71 9.72 -5.50
C TYR A 1 -8.49 10.47 -4.98
N VAL A 2 -8.61 11.66 -4.36
CA VAL A 2 -7.42 12.43 -3.89
C VAL A 2 -6.50 11.61 -2.96
N ILE A 3 -7.03 11.02 -1.89
CA ILE A 3 -6.23 10.18 -0.98
C ILE A 3 -5.67 8.96 -1.71
N ALA A 4 -6.44 8.37 -2.63
CA ALA A 4 -6.02 7.23 -3.43
C ALA A 4 -4.77 7.56 -4.27
N LEU A 5 -4.72 8.74 -4.87
CA LEU A 5 -3.67 9.14 -5.81
C LEU A 5 -2.49 9.87 -5.17
N PHE A 6 -2.69 10.53 -4.02
CA PHE A 6 -1.70 11.51 -3.55
C PHE A 6 -1.19 11.27 -2.13
N LEU A 7 -1.74 10.32 -1.38
CA LEU A 7 -1.27 10.08 -0.01
C LEU A 7 0.20 9.66 0.01
N VAL A 8 0.56 8.61 -0.73
CA VAL A 8 1.94 8.10 -0.77
C VAL A 8 2.89 9.06 -1.48
N PRO A 9 2.55 9.65 -2.65
CA PRO A 9 3.38 10.71 -3.24
C PRO A 9 3.68 11.86 -2.26
N ALA A 10 2.68 12.32 -1.48
CA ALA A 10 2.90 13.37 -0.50
C ALA A 10 3.85 12.93 0.63
N ILE A 11 3.67 11.72 1.17
CA ILE A 11 4.58 11.14 2.17
C ILE A 11 6.01 11.08 1.61
N SER A 12 6.18 10.59 0.39
CA SER A 12 7.48 10.47 -0.27
C SER A 12 8.14 11.83 -0.49
N VAL A 13 7.41 12.83 -0.99
CA VAL A 13 7.93 14.19 -1.20
C VAL A 13 8.35 14.84 0.13
N VAL A 14 7.55 14.71 1.19
CA VAL A 14 7.92 15.22 2.53
C VAL A 14 9.19 14.54 3.04
N THR A 15 9.25 13.21 2.92
CA THR A 15 10.43 12.41 3.31
C THR A 15 11.68 12.89 2.58
N MET A 16 11.60 13.05 1.26
CA MET A 16 12.72 13.53 0.44
C MET A 16 13.12 14.97 0.78
N GLY A 17 12.15 15.85 1.03
CA GLY A 17 12.42 17.23 1.44
C GLY A 17 13.25 17.28 2.71
N ILE A 18 12.84 16.53 3.73
CA ILE A 18 13.59 16.41 4.99
C ILE A 18 14.97 15.80 4.74
N PHE A 19 15.05 14.68 4.01
CA PHE A 19 16.32 14.03 3.73
C PHE A 19 17.30 14.95 2.97
N LYS A 20 16.79 15.75 2.04
CA LYS A 20 17.58 16.72 1.28
C LYS A 20 18.10 17.87 2.13
N LEU A 21 17.34 18.33 3.13
CA LEU A 21 17.78 19.35 4.09
C LEU A 21 19.01 18.90 4.90
N PHE A 22 19.19 17.60 5.10
CA PHE A 22 20.37 17.02 5.75
C PHE A 22 21.48 16.61 4.76
N GLY A 23 21.44 17.12 3.52
CA GLY A 23 22.47 16.86 2.51
C GLY A 23 22.34 15.54 1.76
N GLY A 24 21.20 14.84 1.91
CA GLY A 24 20.96 13.57 1.23
C GLY A 24 20.86 13.70 -0.30
N GLU A 25 21.33 12.68 -1.01
CA GLU A 25 21.17 12.54 -2.46
C GLU A 25 19.86 11.84 -2.80
N LEU A 26 19.15 12.35 -3.81
CA LEU A 26 17.84 11.84 -4.23
C LEU A 26 17.99 11.04 -5.52
N LEU A 27 17.21 9.96 -5.65
CA LEU A 27 17.24 9.06 -6.81
C LEU A 27 15.99 9.21 -7.69
N VAL A 28 15.44 10.42 -7.76
CA VAL A 28 14.21 10.68 -8.53
C VAL A 28 14.42 10.33 -10.00
N GLY A 29 13.51 9.56 -10.57
CA GLY A 29 13.53 9.20 -11.98
C GLY A 29 14.51 8.09 -12.34
N LYS A 30 15.21 7.50 -11.36
CA LYS A 30 16.25 6.48 -11.61
C LYS A 30 15.65 5.13 -12.04
N ASP A 31 14.69 4.62 -11.27
CA ASP A 31 14.11 3.30 -11.50
C ASP A 31 12.91 3.37 -12.47
N ILE A 32 12.13 4.45 -12.37
CA ILE A 32 11.01 4.76 -13.28
C ILE A 32 11.26 6.14 -13.86
N THR A 33 11.23 6.29 -15.19
CA THR A 33 11.40 7.60 -15.84
C THR A 33 10.09 8.41 -15.84
N THR A 34 10.18 9.73 -15.94
CA THR A 34 8.99 10.60 -16.06
C THR A 34 8.12 10.23 -17.27
N ALA A 35 8.74 9.88 -18.40
CA ALA A 35 8.04 9.50 -19.62
C ALA A 35 7.26 8.18 -19.47
N SER A 36 7.76 7.25 -18.65
CA SER A 36 7.10 5.96 -18.41
C SER A 36 6.01 6.01 -17.34
N LEU A 37 5.89 7.10 -16.56
CA LEU A 37 4.93 7.18 -15.43
C LEU A 37 3.50 6.80 -15.81
N PRO A 38 2.87 7.35 -16.87
CA PRO A 38 1.49 7.01 -17.20
C PRO A 38 1.36 5.54 -17.58
N PHE A 39 2.34 5.00 -18.30
CA PHE A 39 2.33 3.62 -18.74
C PHE A 39 2.46 2.64 -17.57
N VAL A 40 3.45 2.84 -16.69
CA VAL A 40 3.69 1.98 -15.53
C VAL A 40 2.48 2.01 -14.59
N PHE A 41 1.94 3.19 -14.32
CA PHE A 41 0.73 3.34 -13.52
C PHE A 41 -0.45 2.55 -14.10
N LEU A 42 -0.69 2.65 -15.41
CA LEU A 42 -1.80 1.91 -16.02
C LEU A 42 -1.60 0.40 -15.96
N VAL A 43 -0.38 -0.09 -16.21
CA VAL A 43 -0.06 -1.52 -16.14
C VAL A 43 -0.27 -2.06 -14.73
N GLU A 44 0.32 -1.40 -13.72
CA GLU A 44 0.16 -1.77 -12.31
C GLU A 44 -1.29 -1.68 -11.85
N PHE A 45 -2.01 -0.62 -12.23
CA PHE A 45 -3.41 -0.47 -11.88
C PHE A 45 -4.23 -1.69 -12.33
N TRP A 46 -4.09 -2.10 -13.59
CA TRP A 46 -4.81 -3.26 -14.10
C TRP A 46 -4.34 -4.56 -13.45
N LEU A 47 -3.03 -4.72 -13.27
CA LEU A 47 -2.46 -5.89 -12.60
C LEU A 47 -3.03 -6.06 -11.20
N PHE A 48 -2.97 -5.01 -10.38
CA PHE A 48 -3.46 -5.03 -9.00
C PHE A 48 -4.97 -5.17 -8.93
N LEU A 49 -5.70 -4.51 -9.84
CA LEU A 49 -7.16 -4.63 -9.88
C LEU A 49 -7.60 -6.07 -10.11
N ILE A 50 -7.01 -6.78 -11.07
CA ILE A 50 -7.46 -8.14 -11.43
C ILE A 50 -6.80 -9.24 -10.59
N THR A 51 -5.69 -8.94 -9.90
CA THR A 51 -4.98 -9.91 -9.06
C THR A 51 -5.08 -9.54 -7.58
N GLU A 52 -4.10 -8.79 -7.06
CA GLU A 52 -3.88 -8.58 -5.64
C GLU A 52 -5.07 -7.93 -4.93
N GLU A 53 -5.56 -6.80 -5.40
CA GLU A 53 -6.64 -6.08 -4.72
C GLU A 53 -7.97 -6.82 -4.79
N SER A 54 -8.24 -7.52 -5.89
CA SER A 54 -9.39 -8.41 -5.97
C SER A 54 -9.32 -9.55 -4.95
N ALA A 55 -8.16 -10.17 -4.76
CA ALA A 55 -7.99 -11.24 -3.77
C ALA A 55 -7.95 -10.69 -2.33
N TRP A 56 -7.13 -9.68 -2.07
CA TRP A 56 -6.92 -9.16 -0.72
C TRP A 56 -8.10 -8.33 -0.23
N ARG A 57 -8.60 -7.38 -1.03
CA ARG A 57 -9.64 -6.43 -0.60
C ARG A 57 -11.02 -6.87 -1.08
N GLY A 58 -11.11 -7.51 -2.25
CA GLY A 58 -12.37 -8.07 -2.74
C GLY A 58 -12.80 -9.36 -2.03
N PHE A 59 -11.86 -10.19 -1.57
CA PHE A 59 -12.19 -11.49 -0.96
C PHE A 59 -11.76 -11.64 0.51
N ALA A 60 -10.48 -11.45 0.83
CA ALA A 60 -9.94 -11.77 2.16
C ALA A 60 -10.32 -10.76 3.24
N LEU A 61 -10.19 -9.46 2.97
CA LEU A 61 -10.43 -8.39 3.94
C LEU A 61 -11.86 -8.37 4.48
N PRO A 62 -12.95 -8.49 3.68
CA PRO A 62 -14.31 -8.52 4.21
C PRO A 62 -14.53 -9.69 5.18
N ARG A 63 -13.97 -10.86 4.87
CA ARG A 63 -14.04 -12.07 5.72
C ARG A 63 -13.24 -11.93 7.01
N LEU A 64 -12.11 -11.22 6.98
CA LEU A 64 -11.36 -10.90 8.19
C LEU A 64 -12.11 -9.88 9.05
N GLN A 65 -12.72 -8.86 8.43
CA GLN A 65 -13.48 -7.82 9.12
C GLN A 65 -14.81 -8.32 9.70
N SER A 66 -15.35 -9.46 9.23
CA SER A 66 -16.52 -10.09 9.86
C SER A 66 -16.20 -10.77 11.19
N ARG A 67 -14.91 -11.04 11.48
CA ARG A 67 -14.44 -11.72 12.69
C ARG A 67 -13.58 -10.86 13.59
N TYR A 68 -12.96 -9.82 13.04
CA TYR A 68 -11.99 -8.98 13.72
C TYR A 68 -12.27 -7.50 13.50
N THR A 69 -11.75 -6.65 14.38
CA THR A 69 -11.77 -5.20 14.15
C THR A 69 -11.01 -4.85 12.86
N PRO A 70 -11.34 -3.75 12.17
CA PRO A 70 -10.62 -3.33 10.97
C PRO A 70 -9.11 -3.28 11.17
N LEU A 71 -8.62 -2.78 12.30
CA LEU A 71 -7.18 -2.75 12.60
C LEU A 71 -6.57 -4.15 12.64
N LYS A 72 -7.19 -5.06 13.39
CA LYS A 72 -6.69 -6.44 13.52
C LYS A 72 -6.76 -7.16 12.17
N ALA A 73 -7.83 -6.97 11.40
CA ALA A 73 -7.96 -7.49 10.05
C ALA A 73 -6.84 -6.97 9.13
N SER A 74 -6.54 -5.67 9.15
CA SER A 74 -5.45 -5.06 8.37
C SER A 74 -4.08 -5.59 8.76
N VAL A 75 -3.81 -5.78 10.05
CA VAL A 75 -2.51 -6.31 10.53
C VAL A 75 -2.33 -7.76 10.14
N ILE A 76 -3.37 -8.60 10.30
CA ILE A 76 -3.34 -9.99 9.84
C ILE A 76 -3.10 -10.05 8.33
N LEU A 77 -3.88 -9.31 7.56
CA LEU A 77 -3.76 -9.29 6.10
C LEU A 77 -2.41 -8.76 5.64
N GLY A 78 -1.92 -7.67 6.24
CA GLY A 78 -0.61 -7.09 5.94
C GLY A 78 0.54 -8.02 6.28
N THR A 79 0.42 -8.81 7.34
CA THR A 79 1.41 -9.85 7.70
C THR A 79 1.45 -10.96 6.66
N ILE A 80 0.27 -11.50 6.29
CA ILE A 80 0.16 -12.52 5.24
C ILE A 80 0.74 -11.99 3.93
N TRP A 81 0.41 -10.75 3.59
CA TRP A 81 0.88 -10.09 2.38
C TRP A 81 2.41 -9.89 2.38
N ALA A 82 3.01 -9.48 3.50
CA ALA A 82 4.46 -9.35 3.62
C ALA A 82 5.20 -10.70 3.53
N ILE A 83 4.60 -11.77 4.07
CA ILE A 83 5.12 -13.14 3.95
C ILE A 83 5.02 -13.62 2.49
N TRP A 84 3.92 -13.32 1.81
CA TRP A 84 3.72 -13.69 0.41
C TRP A 84 4.80 -13.11 -0.52
N HIS A 85 5.42 -11.99 -0.15
CA HIS A 85 6.51 -11.37 -0.90
C HIS A 85 7.89 -12.02 -0.70
N ILE A 86 8.06 -12.93 0.27
CA ILE A 86 9.37 -13.56 0.55
C ILE A 86 10.07 -14.11 -0.70
N PRO A 87 9.40 -14.80 -1.64
CA PRO A 87 10.05 -15.29 -2.86
C PRO A 87 10.74 -14.18 -3.67
N LEU A 88 10.19 -12.97 -3.72
CA LEU A 88 10.80 -11.84 -4.45
C LEU A 88 12.12 -11.40 -3.82
N PHE A 89 12.27 -11.52 -2.51
CA PHE A 89 13.52 -11.24 -1.79
C PHE A 89 14.62 -12.28 -2.06
N LEU A 90 14.24 -13.46 -2.59
CA LEU A 90 15.17 -14.53 -2.94
C LEU A 90 15.64 -14.46 -4.41
N ILE A 91 15.03 -13.58 -5.22
CA ILE A 91 15.43 -13.38 -6.61
C ILE A 91 16.64 -12.44 -6.62
N THR A 92 17.79 -12.94 -7.07
CA THR A 92 19.02 -12.15 -7.23
C THR A 92 18.77 -10.92 -8.10
N ASP A 93 19.31 -9.78 -7.68
CA ASP A 93 19.21 -8.48 -8.36
C ASP A 93 17.78 -7.92 -8.53
N SER A 94 16.79 -8.50 -7.85
CA SER A 94 15.44 -7.90 -7.79
C SER A 94 15.46 -6.63 -6.93
N PHE A 95 14.49 -5.74 -7.16
CA PHE A 95 14.26 -4.58 -6.28
C PHE A 95 14.12 -5.00 -4.81
N GLN A 96 13.36 -6.05 -4.54
CA GLN A 96 13.10 -6.56 -3.19
C GLN A 96 14.38 -7.09 -2.54
N SER A 97 15.27 -7.76 -3.28
CA SER A 97 16.55 -8.24 -2.74
C SER A 97 17.48 -7.12 -2.26
N SER A 98 17.26 -5.88 -2.74
CA SER A 98 18.09 -4.72 -2.40
C SER A 98 17.64 -3.95 -1.15
N ILE A 99 16.43 -4.22 -0.63
CA ILE A 99 15.84 -3.48 0.50
C ILE A 99 15.80 -4.30 1.80
N PRO A 100 15.85 -3.66 2.99
CA PRO A 100 15.71 -4.38 4.25
C PRO A 100 14.33 -5.02 4.42
N TYR A 101 14.27 -6.36 4.48
CA TYR A 101 13.00 -7.10 4.63
C TYR A 101 12.18 -6.65 5.85
N VAL A 102 12.82 -6.37 6.99
CA VAL A 102 12.11 -5.89 8.19
C VAL A 102 11.39 -4.57 7.93
N GLY A 103 12.02 -3.63 7.24
CA GLY A 103 11.38 -2.35 6.90
C GLY A 103 10.27 -2.53 5.86
N PHE A 104 10.47 -3.41 4.89
CA PHE A 104 9.42 -3.80 3.94
C PHE A 104 8.21 -4.39 4.67
N PHE A 105 8.43 -5.36 5.55
CA PHE A 105 7.37 -6.01 6.33
C PHE A 105 6.52 -5.01 7.12
N VAL A 106 7.18 -4.05 7.80
CA VAL A 106 6.50 -2.98 8.54
C VAL A 106 5.75 -2.04 7.58
N SER A 107 6.37 -1.66 6.46
CA SER A 107 5.74 -0.85 5.40
C SER A 107 4.49 -1.53 4.83
N THR A 108 4.54 -2.83 4.53
CA THR A 108 3.42 -3.60 4.00
C THR A 108 2.24 -3.62 4.97
N ILE A 109 2.49 -3.73 6.28
CA ILE A 109 1.41 -3.63 7.29
C ILE A 109 0.82 -2.22 7.32
N ALA A 110 1.66 -1.18 7.29
CA ALA A 110 1.20 0.21 7.25
C ALA A 110 0.35 0.50 5.99
N THR A 111 0.79 0.03 4.82
CA THR A 111 0.05 0.09 3.55
C THR A 111 -1.26 -0.68 3.65
N SER A 112 -1.28 -1.88 4.24
CA SER A 112 -2.51 -2.65 4.46
C SER A 112 -3.55 -1.90 5.29
N ILE A 113 -3.12 -1.20 6.33
CA ILE A 113 -3.97 -0.33 7.15
C ILE A 113 -4.53 0.84 6.32
N ALA A 114 -3.68 1.54 5.57
CA ALA A 114 -4.10 2.66 4.73
C ALA A 114 -5.10 2.23 3.64
N ILE A 115 -4.86 1.10 2.97
CA ILE A 115 -5.79 0.55 1.98
C ILE A 115 -7.11 0.12 2.65
N THR A 116 -7.05 -0.50 3.83
CA THR A 116 -8.28 -0.87 4.58
C THR A 116 -9.11 0.36 4.92
N TRP A 117 -8.47 1.45 5.35
CA TRP A 117 -9.16 2.71 5.60
C TRP A 117 -9.85 3.21 4.33
N LEU A 118 -9.15 3.20 3.19
CA LEU A 118 -9.71 3.64 1.92
C LEU A 118 -10.88 2.76 1.47
N PHE A 119 -10.74 1.44 1.61
CA PHE A 119 -11.77 0.46 1.30
C PHE A 119 -13.05 0.71 2.13
N ASN A 120 -12.92 0.86 3.45
CA ASN A 120 -14.05 1.11 4.34
C ASN A 120 -14.73 2.45 4.03
N ASN A 121 -13.94 3.53 3.83
CA ASN A 121 -14.47 4.86 3.54
C ASN A 121 -15.07 4.99 2.13
N SER A 122 -14.74 4.08 1.22
CA SER A 122 -15.29 4.01 -0.13
C SER A 122 -16.42 3.01 -0.29
N ARG A 123 -16.95 2.46 0.82
CA ARG A 123 -18.01 1.43 0.82
C ARG A 123 -17.60 0.15 0.07
N GLY A 124 -16.32 -0.22 0.15
CA GLY A 124 -15.79 -1.48 -0.39
C GLY A 124 -15.28 -1.42 -1.83
N SER A 125 -14.84 -0.25 -2.29
CA SER A 125 -14.38 -0.09 -3.68
C SER A 125 -12.98 -0.69 -3.90
N VAL A 126 -12.91 -1.89 -4.49
CA VAL A 126 -11.64 -2.51 -4.93
C VAL A 126 -10.95 -1.68 -6.01
N PHE A 127 -11.73 -1.01 -6.87
CA PHE A 127 -11.18 -0.10 -7.88
C PHE A 127 -10.34 1.02 -7.27
N LEU A 128 -10.81 1.64 -6.18
CA LEU A 128 -10.05 2.68 -5.49
C LEU A 128 -8.82 2.12 -4.76
N THR A 129 -8.86 0.88 -4.28
CA THR A 129 -7.68 0.27 -3.67
C THR A 129 -6.60 -0.07 -4.71
N ALA A 130 -6.99 -0.49 -5.92
CA ALA A 130 -6.06 -0.68 -7.04
C ALA A 130 -5.40 0.63 -7.50
N ILE A 131 -6.15 1.74 -7.55
CA ILE A 131 -5.58 3.08 -7.81
C ILE A 131 -4.55 3.43 -6.74
N PHE A 132 -4.88 3.20 -5.46
CA PHE A 132 -3.97 3.50 -4.37
C PHE A 132 -2.71 2.64 -4.41
N HIS A 133 -2.85 1.35 -4.69
CA HIS A 133 -1.73 0.42 -4.75
C HIS A 133 -0.78 0.79 -5.90
N SER A 134 -1.30 1.00 -7.12
CA SER A 134 -0.44 1.47 -8.22
C SER A 134 0.15 2.86 -7.96
N SER A 135 -0.62 3.78 -7.37
CA SER A 135 -0.07 5.07 -6.97
C SER A 135 1.06 4.94 -5.94
N THR A 136 1.02 3.91 -5.08
CA THR A 136 2.06 3.63 -4.08
C THR A 136 3.33 3.17 -4.77
N ASP A 137 3.23 2.15 -5.62
CA ASP A 137 4.37 1.51 -6.30
C ASP A 137 5.07 2.47 -7.27
N VAL A 138 4.29 3.16 -8.11
CA VAL A 138 4.82 4.22 -8.99
C VAL A 138 5.49 5.33 -8.17
N ALA A 139 4.91 5.76 -7.05
CA ALA A 139 5.50 6.82 -6.24
C ALA A 139 6.82 6.39 -5.61
N ILE A 140 6.89 5.19 -5.00
CA ILE A 140 8.13 4.72 -4.35
C ILE A 140 9.24 4.44 -5.36
N GLY A 141 8.90 3.93 -6.55
CA GLY A 141 9.85 3.66 -7.63
C GLY A 141 10.33 4.93 -8.32
N TYR A 142 9.42 5.86 -8.63
CA TYR A 142 9.81 7.14 -9.26
C TYR A 142 10.59 8.04 -8.32
N LEU A 143 10.19 8.13 -7.04
CA LEU A 143 10.83 9.02 -6.08
C LEU A 143 12.04 8.38 -5.38
N GLY A 144 12.23 7.07 -5.55
CA GLY A 144 13.39 6.34 -5.02
C GLY A 144 13.46 6.32 -3.49
N VAL A 145 12.34 6.50 -2.80
CA VAL A 145 12.32 6.56 -1.33
C VAL A 145 12.57 5.19 -0.69
N MET A 146 12.38 4.10 -1.44
CA MET A 146 12.68 2.74 -0.99
C MET A 146 13.99 2.16 -1.55
N SER A 147 14.43 2.58 -2.74
CA SER A 147 15.71 2.17 -3.36
C SER A 147 16.88 3.12 -3.05
N GLY A 148 16.61 4.23 -2.35
CA GLY A 148 17.62 5.20 -1.93
C GLY A 148 18.55 4.71 -0.83
N SER A 149 19.24 5.65 -0.18
CA SER A 149 20.07 5.33 0.97
C SER A 149 19.26 4.68 2.11
N ARG A 150 19.93 3.91 2.97
CA ARG A 150 19.29 3.33 4.17
C ARG A 150 18.60 4.38 5.05
N GLY A 151 19.16 5.58 5.13
CA GLY A 151 18.56 6.69 5.88
C GLY A 151 17.24 7.15 5.28
N LEU A 152 17.19 7.34 3.96
CA LEU A 152 15.96 7.72 3.25
C LEU A 152 14.88 6.63 3.38
N PHE A 153 15.27 5.36 3.22
CA PHE A 153 14.38 4.21 3.37
C PHE A 153 13.70 4.19 4.74
N TRP A 154 14.47 4.26 5.84
CA TRP A 154 13.89 4.20 7.18
C TRP A 154 13.09 5.45 7.54
N LEU A 155 13.48 6.62 7.02
CA LEU A 155 12.69 7.84 7.18
C LEU A 155 11.32 7.71 6.52
N PHE A 156 11.27 7.17 5.29
CA PHE A 156 10.02 6.92 4.58
C PHE A 156 9.12 5.94 5.37
N VAL A 157 9.68 4.80 5.80
CA VAL A 157 8.95 3.80 6.59
C VAL A 157 8.37 4.42 7.87
N ALA A 158 9.15 5.26 8.57
CA ALA A 158 8.68 5.94 9.78
C ALA A 158 7.50 6.89 9.52
N PHE A 159 7.55 7.70 8.45
CA PHE A 159 6.44 8.58 8.08
C PHE A 159 5.20 7.78 7.66
N GLN A 160 5.38 6.74 6.86
CA GLN A 160 4.30 5.88 6.41
C GLN A 160 3.59 5.20 7.58
N VAL A 161 4.35 4.65 8.54
CA VAL A 161 3.80 4.06 9.77
C VAL A 161 3.05 5.11 10.60
N THR A 162 3.61 6.31 10.75
CA THR A 162 2.98 7.40 11.49
C THR A 162 1.62 7.76 10.88
N VAL A 163 1.55 7.90 9.55
CA VAL A 163 0.30 8.17 8.84
C VAL A 163 -0.69 7.02 9.00
N ALA A 164 -0.24 5.76 8.90
CA ALA A 164 -1.11 4.61 9.10
C ALA A 164 -1.71 4.57 10.52
N ILE A 165 -0.93 4.92 11.56
CA ILE A 165 -1.42 5.02 12.95
C ILE A 165 -2.49 6.13 13.07
N ILE A 166 -2.24 7.29 12.47
CA ILE A 166 -3.21 8.41 12.46
C ILE A 166 -4.52 7.97 11.78
N MET A 167 -4.43 7.31 10.63
CA MET A 167 -5.60 6.81 9.90
C MET A 167 -6.37 5.75 10.70
N ALA A 168 -5.66 4.81 11.34
CA ALA A 168 -6.26 3.77 12.17
C ALA A 168 -6.98 4.33 13.41
N SER A 169 -6.50 5.47 13.93
CA SER A 169 -7.08 6.14 15.11
C SER A 169 -8.38 6.90 14.79
N GLY A 170 -8.67 7.14 13.51
CA GLY A 170 -9.85 7.87 13.08
C GLY A 170 -11.15 7.07 13.25
N LYS A 171 -12.22 7.73 13.76
CA LYS A 171 -13.55 7.09 13.96
C LYS A 171 -14.10 6.39 12.71
N LYS A 172 -13.80 6.91 11.52
CA LYS A 172 -14.23 6.34 10.24
C LYS A 172 -13.55 5.01 9.88
N PHE A 173 -12.42 4.69 10.49
CA PHE A 173 -11.71 3.42 10.24
C PHE A 173 -12.50 2.22 10.78
N ASN A 174 -13.18 2.40 11.90
CA ASN A 174 -13.87 1.34 12.66
C ASN A 174 -15.24 0.96 12.09
N GLN A 175 -15.59 1.39 10.89
CA GLN A 175 -16.85 1.05 10.22
C GLN A 175 -16.56 0.06 9.09
N PRO A 176 -16.49 -1.26 9.37
CA PRO A 176 -16.27 -2.25 8.33
C PRO A 176 -17.41 -2.25 7.31
N VAL A 177 -17.09 -2.59 6.07
CA VAL A 177 -18.12 -2.82 5.05
C VAL A 177 -18.89 -4.07 5.46
N ARG A 178 -20.17 -3.90 5.82
CA ARG A 178 -21.03 -5.03 6.12
C ARG A 178 -21.32 -5.77 4.81
N GLU A 179 -21.04 -7.07 4.76
CA GLU A 179 -21.67 -7.93 3.74
C GLU A 179 -23.18 -7.75 3.89
N ASN A 180 -23.86 -7.28 2.85
CA ASN A 180 -25.30 -7.39 2.78
C ASN A 180 -25.60 -8.90 2.78
N SER A 181 -26.07 -9.41 3.93
CA SER A 181 -26.53 -10.79 4.09
C SER A 181 -27.57 -11.20 3.03
N ASP A 182 -28.21 -10.21 2.39
CA ASP A 182 -29.24 -10.41 1.37
C ASP A 182 -28.69 -10.81 -0.01
N LEU A 183 -27.40 -10.61 -0.28
CA LEU A 183 -26.75 -11.04 -1.54
C LEU A 183 -26.14 -12.45 -1.43
N ALA A 184 -25.74 -12.88 -0.23
CA ALA A 184 -25.20 -14.22 0.00
C ALA A 184 -26.24 -15.34 -0.21
N TYR A 185 -27.53 -15.04 -0.07
CA TYR A 185 -28.63 -15.98 -0.34
C TYR A 185 -29.12 -16.00 -1.79
N LYS A 186 -28.59 -15.14 -2.68
CA LYS A 186 -29.08 -15.01 -4.07
C LYS A 186 -28.21 -15.67 -5.13
N ILE A 187 -27.12 -16.34 -4.73
CA ILE A 187 -26.28 -17.14 -5.63
C ILE A 187 -26.29 -18.60 -5.16
N SER A 188 -27.48 -19.18 -5.21
CA SER A 188 -27.68 -20.63 -5.19
C SER A 188 -28.58 -20.98 -6.37
N PHE A 189 -27.97 -21.18 -7.54
CA PHE A 189 -28.53 -21.90 -8.68
C PHE A 189 -27.37 -22.58 -9.41
#